data_AF-A0A939BD61-F1
#
_entry.id   AF-A0A939BD61-F1
#
_cell.length_a   1.000
_cell.length_b   1.000
_cell.length_c   1.000
_cell.angle_alpha   90.00
_cell.angle_beta   90.00
_cell.angle_gamma   90.00
#
_symmetry.space_group_name_H-M   'P 1'
#
loop_
_entity.id
_entity.type
_entity.pdbx_description
1 polymer ?
#
loop_
_entity_poly.entity_id
_entity_poly.type
_entity_poly.pdbx_seq_one_letter_code
_entity_poly.pdbx_strand_id
1 'polypeptide(L)'
;MLHVGESYNKAFEYFAARKPVLYTVKPGYSIIEKYHCGMIVDGFSPDRIAEKIDAIATMDKSEIEVMEHNTEEVTKDYNFTVLTEKLIKILNKYM
;
A
#
# COMPACT_ATOMS: atom_id res chain seq x y z
N MET A 1 -13.57 6.32 -15.63
CA MET A 1 -13.28 5.66 -14.34
C MET A 1 -12.76 4.28 -14.67
N LEU A 2 -11.56 3.90 -14.20
CA LEU A 2 -11.02 2.56 -14.45
C LEU A 2 -11.88 1.53 -13.69
N HIS A 3 -12.48 0.57 -14.40
CA HIS A 3 -13.24 -0.55 -13.80
C HIS A 3 -12.29 -1.70 -13.40
N VAL A 4 -11.23 -1.39 -12.66
CA VAL A 4 -10.31 -2.42 -12.14
C VAL A 4 -10.26 -2.30 -10.63
N GLY A 5 -10.48 -3.42 -9.94
CA GLY A 5 -10.31 -3.51 -8.50
C GLY A 5 -8.84 -3.58 -8.13
N GLU A 6 -8.50 -3.16 -6.92
CA GLU A 6 -7.17 -3.42 -6.37
C GLU A 6 -7.01 -4.92 -6.09
N SER A 7 -5.94 -5.52 -6.63
CA SER A 7 -5.55 -6.87 -6.23
C SER A 7 -4.82 -6.78 -4.89
N TYR A 8 -5.57 -6.69 -3.80
CA TYR A 8 -5.00 -6.53 -2.46
C TYR A 8 -4.04 -7.65 -2.07
N ASN A 9 -4.23 -8.88 -2.58
CA ASN A 9 -3.25 -9.96 -2.37
C ASN A 9 -1.85 -9.56 -2.87
N LYS A 10 -1.75 -9.04 -4.10
CA LYS A 10 -0.46 -8.55 -4.64
C LYS A 10 0.09 -7.39 -3.81
N ALA A 11 -0.78 -6.46 -3.42
CA ALA A 11 -0.38 -5.34 -2.58
C ALA A 11 0.21 -5.82 -1.24
N PHE A 12 -0.43 -6.78 -0.57
CA PHE A 12 0.05 -7.35 0.68
C PHE A 12 1.40 -8.07 0.51
N GLU A 13 1.62 -8.76 -0.59
CA GLU A 13 2.93 -9.35 -0.93
C GLU A 13 4.01 -8.27 -1.11
N TYR A 14 3.69 -7.15 -1.76
CA TYR A 14 4.63 -6.03 -1.90
C TYR A 14 4.95 -5.37 -0.55
N PHE A 15 3.95 -5.20 0.32
CA PHE A 15 4.18 -4.70 1.68
C PHE A 15 5.01 -5.67 2.53
N ALA A 16 4.79 -6.98 2.36
CA ALA A 16 5.59 -8.02 3.02
C ALA A 16 7.06 -8.02 2.58
N ALA A 17 7.37 -7.54 1.36
CA ALA A 17 8.74 -7.32 0.91
C ALA A 17 9.44 -6.14 1.62
N ARG A 18 8.70 -5.36 2.42
CA ARG A 18 9.20 -4.23 3.22
C ARG A 18 9.90 -3.16 2.39
N LYS A 19 9.34 -2.84 1.22
CA LYS A 19 9.83 -1.80 0.31
C LYS A 19 8.71 -0.82 -0.02
N PRO A 20 9.03 0.48 -0.23
CA PRO A 20 8.02 1.47 -0.60
C PRO A 20 7.29 1.04 -1.87
N VAL A 21 5.96 1.19 -1.88
CA VAL A 21 5.13 0.75 -3.02
C VAL A 21 4.59 1.95 -3.78
N LEU A 22 4.70 1.93 -5.11
CA LEU A 22 4.12 2.94 -5.99
C LEU A 22 2.76 2.45 -6.52
N TYR A 23 1.69 3.13 -6.14
CA TYR A 23 0.35 2.89 -6.69
C TYR A 23 0.13 3.77 -7.91
N THR A 24 -0.27 3.19 -9.03
CA THR A 24 -0.59 3.92 -10.27
C THR A 24 -2.06 4.30 -10.39
N VAL A 25 -2.87 3.91 -9.40
CA VAL A 25 -4.29 4.24 -9.28
C VAL A 25 -4.55 4.60 -7.82
N LYS A 26 -5.32 5.66 -7.57
CA LYS A 26 -5.75 6.02 -6.22
C LYS A 26 -7.05 5.29 -5.85
N PRO A 27 -7.03 4.35 -4.88
CA PRO A 27 -8.25 3.74 -4.38
C PRO A 27 -9.01 4.68 -3.44
N GLY A 28 -10.29 4.38 -3.22
CA GLY A 28 -11.08 5.06 -2.17
C GLY A 28 -10.57 4.79 -0.75
N TYR A 29 -9.90 3.65 -0.53
CA TYR A 29 -9.19 3.33 0.70
C TYR A 29 -7.74 3.01 0.37
N SER A 30 -6.84 3.92 0.71
CA SER A 30 -5.43 3.80 0.37
C SER A 30 -4.60 3.39 1.58
N ILE A 31 -3.99 2.20 1.52
CA ILE A 31 -3.02 1.74 2.51
C ILE A 31 -1.76 2.61 2.45
N ILE A 32 -1.37 3.05 1.25
CA ILE A 32 -0.22 3.95 1.06
C ILE A 32 -0.41 5.27 1.82
N GLU A 33 -1.56 5.92 1.69
CA GLU A 33 -1.85 7.17 2.40
C GLU A 33 -2.03 6.95 3.90
N LYS A 34 -2.64 5.83 4.31
CA LYS A 34 -2.87 5.52 5.73
C LYS A 34 -1.58 5.29 6.51
N TYR A 35 -0.59 4.62 5.92
CA TYR A 35 0.65 4.26 6.61
C TYR A 35 1.85 5.10 6.15
N HIS A 36 1.73 5.91 5.10
CA HIS A 36 2.85 6.64 4.50
C HIS A 36 4.00 5.70 4.09
N CYS A 37 3.64 4.60 3.41
CA CYS A 37 4.55 3.50 3.09
C CYS A 37 4.89 3.40 1.59
N GLY A 38 4.80 4.53 0.87
CA GLY A 38 5.02 4.60 -0.57
C GLY A 38 4.44 5.87 -1.18
N MET A 39 4.18 5.83 -2.49
CA MET A 39 3.64 6.96 -3.25
C MET A 39 2.45 6.54 -4.12
N ILE A 40 1.64 7.53 -4.51
CA ILE A 40 0.53 7.35 -5.44
C ILE A 40 0.72 8.29 -6.62
N VAL A 41 0.56 7.77 -7.83
CA VAL A 41 0.48 8.57 -9.04
C VAL A 41 -0.96 9.08 -9.16
N ASP A 42 -1.11 10.40 -9.27
CA ASP A 42 -2.39 11.00 -9.62
C ASP A 42 -2.59 10.90 -11.14
N GLY A 43 -3.55 10.09 -11.58
CA GLY A 43 -3.79 9.82 -13.00
C GLY A 43 -2.85 8.77 -13.62
N PHE A 44 -3.13 8.40 -14.88
CA PHE A 44 -2.45 7.30 -15.57
C PHE A 44 -1.76 7.79 -16.85
N SER A 45 -0.64 8.50 -16.69
CA SER A 45 0.21 8.95 -17.80
C SER A 45 1.66 8.52 -17.59
N PRO A 46 2.39 8.12 -18.64
CA PRO A 46 3.79 7.72 -18.53
C PRO A 46 4.68 8.74 -17.80
N ASP A 47 4.55 10.03 -18.12
CA ASP A 47 5.38 11.09 -17.53
C ASP A 47 5.21 11.20 -16.01
N ARG A 48 3.97 11.11 -15.52
CA ARG A 48 3.69 11.14 -14.07
C ARG A 48 4.19 9.89 -13.34
N ILE A 49 4.16 8.74 -14.01
CA ILE A 49 4.71 7.51 -13.44
C ILE A 49 6.24 7.63 -13.35
N ALA A 50 6.88 8.11 -14.42
CA ALA A 50 8.33 8.37 -14.45
C ALA A 50 8.74 9.35 -13.36
N GLU A 51 8.03 10.47 -13.19
CA GLU A 51 8.27 11.45 -12.13
C GLU A 51 8.27 10.82 -10.74
N LYS A 52 7.31 9.92 -10.44
CA LYS A 52 7.27 9.23 -9.13
C LYS A 52 8.36 8.18 -8.98
N ILE A 53 8.73 7.49 -10.06
CA ILE A 53 9.85 6.54 -10.02
C ILE A 53 11.14 7.29 -9.73
N ASP A 54 11.40 8.40 -10.43
CA ASP A 54 12.58 9.24 -10.21
C ASP A 54 12.59 9.80 -8.79
N ALA A 55 11.45 10.30 -8.30
CA ALA A 55 11.34 10.81 -6.94
C ALA A 55 11.71 9.76 -5.88
N ILE A 56 11.30 8.49 -6.06
CA ILE A 56 11.69 7.39 -5.16
C ILE A 56 13.18 7.04 -5.34
N ALA A 57 13.67 7.00 -6.58
CA ALA A 57 15.05 6.62 -6.89
C ALA A 57 16.09 7.63 -6.37
N THR A 58 15.73 8.91 -6.30
CA THR A 58 16.60 9.99 -5.81
C THR A 58 16.31 10.40 -4.37
N MET A 59 15.35 9.77 -3.70
CA MET A 59 14.96 10.08 -2.33
C MET A 59 16.10 9.81 -1.34
N ASP A 60 16.18 10.61 -0.28
CA ASP A 60 17.16 10.39 0.77
C ASP A 60 16.95 9.03 1.42
N LYS A 61 18.05 8.33 1.69
CA LYS A 61 18.02 6.98 2.27
C LYS A 61 17.21 6.92 3.57
N SER A 62 17.30 7.96 4.41
CA SER A 62 16.54 8.04 5.65
C SER A 62 15.03 8.10 5.42
N GLU A 63 14.57 8.77 4.37
CA GLU A 63 13.15 8.83 4.02
C GLU A 63 12.66 7.48 3.48
N ILE A 64 13.48 6.79 2.68
CA ILE A 64 13.20 5.41 2.25
C ILE A 64 13.10 4.48 3.45
N GLU A 65 14.05 4.54 4.40
CA GLU A 65 14.04 3.72 5.61
C GLU A 65 12.78 3.97 6.47
N VAL A 66 12.28 5.21 6.53
CA VAL A 66 11.00 5.53 7.17
C VAL A 66 9.84 4.84 6.44
N MET A 67 9.77 4.91 5.11
CA MET A 67 8.73 4.23 4.34
C MET A 67 8.80 2.70 4.49
N GLU A 68 10.00 2.12 4.55
CA GLU A 68 10.22 0.70 4.80
C GLU A 68 9.73 0.30 6.19
N HIS A 69 10.03 1.09 7.23
CA HIS A 69 9.49 0.87 8.56
C HIS A 69 7.95 0.95 8.56
N ASN A 70 7.39 1.92 7.84
CA ASN A 70 5.94 2.04 7.72
C ASN A 70 5.31 0.84 7.00
N THR A 71 5.98 0.24 6.00
CA THR A 71 5.50 -1.02 5.40
C THR A 71 5.49 -2.17 6.40
N GLU A 72 6.42 -2.22 7.35
CA GLU A 72 6.40 -3.21 8.43
C GLU A 72 5.16 -3.05 9.31
N GLU A 73 4.74 -1.82 9.63
CA GLU A 73 3.49 -1.58 10.36
C GLU A 73 2.25 -2.07 9.58
N VAL A 74 2.25 -1.96 8.24
CA VAL A 74 1.19 -2.54 7.40
C VAL A 74 1.12 -4.06 7.60
N THR A 75 2.25 -4.76 7.63
CA THR A 75 2.26 -6.24 7.78
C THR A 75 1.69 -6.71 9.12
N LYS A 76 1.78 -5.88 10.17
CA LYS A 76 1.17 -6.17 11.48
C LYS A 76 -0.36 -6.13 11.41
N ASP A 77 -0.92 -5.24 10.59
CA ASP A 77 -2.36 -5.05 10.47
C ASP A 77 -3.04 -5.90 9.40
N TYR A 78 -2.31 -6.25 8.33
CA TYR A 78 -2.81 -6.94 7.13
C TYR A 78 -2.11 -8.27 6.87
N ASN A 79 -1.86 -9.04 7.94
CA ASN A 79 -1.53 -10.46 7.80
C ASN A 79 -2.79 -11.33 7.90
N PHE A 80 -2.66 -12.58 7.45
CA PHE A 80 -3.77 -13.52 7.36
C PHE A 80 -4.45 -13.75 8.72
N THR A 81 -3.67 -13.92 9.79
CA THR A 81 -4.18 -14.14 11.15
C THR A 81 -5.06 -12.97 11.60
N VAL A 82 -4.54 -11.75 11.55
CA VAL A 82 -5.24 -10.55 12.00
C VAL A 82 -6.50 -10.27 11.15
N LEU A 83 -6.42 -10.44 9.84
CA LEU A 83 -7.58 -10.24 8.96
C LEU A 83 -8.66 -11.29 9.18
N THR A 84 -8.27 -12.55 9.43
CA THR A 84 -9.21 -13.64 9.74
C THR A 84 -9.92 -13.37 11.06
N GLU A 85 -9.20 -12.93 12.09
CA GLU A 85 -9.82 -12.55 13.38
C GLU A 85 -10.78 -11.37 13.25
N LYS A 86 -10.42 -10.35 12.46
CA LYS A 86 -11.30 -9.21 12.16
C LYS A 86 -12.57 -9.68 11.47
N LEU A 87 -12.47 -10.60 10.51
CA LEU A 87 -13.62 -11.18 9.82
C LEU A 87 -14.53 -11.98 10.78
N ILE A 88 -13.95 -12.86 11.61
CA ILE A 88 -14.70 -13.64 12.61
C ILE A 88 -15.49 -12.71 13.55
N LYS A 89 -14.87 -11.64 14.04
CA LYS A 89 -15.53 -10.65 14.92
C LYS A 89 -16.74 -10.00 14.23
N ILE A 90 -16.64 -9.70 12.94
CA ILE A 90 -17.75 -9.13 12.17
C ILE A 90 -18.87 -10.17 12.04
N LEU A 91 -18.55 -11.41 11.69
CA LEU A 91 -19.55 -12.47 11.53
C LEU A 91 -20.30 -12.73 12.84
N ASN A 92 -19.58 -12.83 13.97
CA ASN A 92 -20.18 -13.01 15.29
C ASN A 92 -21.07 -11.84 15.75
N LYS A 93 -20.94 -10.65 15.16
CA LYS A 93 -21.84 -9.52 15.47
C LYS A 93 -23.24 -9.71 14.88
N TYR A 94 -23.36 -10.49 13.82
CA TYR A 94 -24.62 -10.71 13.09
C TYR A 94 -25.17 -12.14 13.24
N MET A 95 -24.46 -13.01 13.96
CA MET A 95 -24.96 -14.30 14.44
C MET A 95 -25.58 -14.13 15.82
#